data_AF-A0A6F9XPJ1-F1
#
_entry.id   AF-A0A6F9XPJ1-F1
#
_cell.length_a   1.000
_cell.length_b   1.000
_cell.length_c   1.000
_cell.angle_alpha   90.00
_cell.angle_beta   90.00
_cell.angle_gamma   90.00
#
_symmetry.space_group_name_H-M   'P 1'
#
loop_
_entity.id
_entity.type
_entity.pdbx_description
1 polymer ?
#
loop_
_entity_poly.entity_id
_entity_poly.type
_entity_poly.pdbx_seq_one_letter_code
_entity_poly.pdbx_strand_id
1 'polypeptide(L)' 'MATSKKRTQISLNDEVYKILEGISKQMGISKSAVVAMLLVEKAKKNSSK' A
#
# COMPACT_ATOMS: atom_id res chain seq x y z
N MET A 1 -22.64 4.41 7.81
CA MET A 1 -21.50 5.12 8.44
C MET A 1 -20.50 5.46 7.37
N ALA A 2 -20.39 6.74 6.98
CA ALA A 2 -19.32 7.19 6.10
C ALA A 2 -18.00 7.07 6.89
N THR A 3 -17.23 6.01 6.65
CA THR A 3 -15.90 5.86 7.22
C THR A 3 -15.07 7.05 6.76
N SER A 4 -14.65 7.91 7.69
CA SER A 4 -13.86 9.10 7.36
C SER A 4 -12.56 8.63 6.71
N LYS A 5 -12.43 8.79 5.39
CA LYS A 5 -11.19 8.46 4.68
C LYS A 5 -10.15 9.49 5.08
N LYS A 6 -9.10 9.07 5.78
CA LYS A 6 -7.94 9.93 6.07
C LYS A 6 -6.98 9.88 4.89
N ARG A 7 -6.67 11.04 4.30
CA ARG A 7 -5.66 11.15 3.25
C ARG A 7 -4.28 11.12 3.89
N THR A 8 -3.40 10.26 3.37
CA THR A 8 -2.00 10.19 3.80
C THR A 8 -1.12 10.52 2.61
N GLN A 9 -0.14 11.39 2.82
CA GLN A 9 0.92 11.67 1.85
C GLN A 9 2.19 10.96 2.34
N ILE A 10 2.82 10.20 1.46
CA ILE A 10 4.08 9.50 1.73
C ILE A 10 5.10 9.88 0.66
N SER A 11 6.34 10.06 1.07
CA SER A 11 7.48 10.24 0.18
C SER A 11 8.29 8.95 0.18
N LEU A 12 8.70 8.52 -1.01
CA LEU A 12 9.49 7.32 -1.24
C LEU A 12 10.73 7.73 -2.02
N ASN A 13 11.80 6.94 -1.90
CA ASN A 13 12.93 7.05 -2.83
C ASN A 13 12.54 6.50 -4.21
N ASP A 14 13.32 6.83 -5.23
CA ASP A 14 13.03 6.46 -6.62
C ASP A 14 12.98 4.94 -6.83
N GLU A 15 13.85 4.20 -6.14
CA GLU A 15 13.91 2.74 -6.23
C GLU A 15 12.62 2.08 -5.72
N VAL A 16 12.16 2.46 -4.53
CA VAL A 16 10.92 1.92 -3.95
C VAL A 16 9.71 2.36 -4.77
N TYR A 17 9.74 3.57 -5.33
CA TYR A 17 8.67 4.02 -6.22
C TYR A 17 8.57 3.17 -7.49
N LYS A 18 9.70 2.84 -8.13
CA LYS A 18 9.73 1.97 -9.33
C LYS A 18 9.21 0.57 -9.02
N ILE A 19 9.59 0.00 -7.87
CA ILE A 19 9.09 -1.30 -7.43
C ILE A 19 7.57 -1.24 -7.24
N LEU A 20 7.06 -0.21 -6.56
CA LEU A 20 5.63 -0.01 -6.34
C LEU A 20 4.86 0.13 -7.67
N GLU A 21 5.43 0.86 -8.63
CA GLU A 21 4.86 0.99 -9.96
C GLU A 21 4.82 -0.34 -10.72
N GLY A 22 5.88 -1.14 -10.65
CA GLY A 22 5.93 -2.48 -11.23
C GLY A 22 4.83 -3.39 -10.67
N ILE A 23 4.70 -3.45 -9.35
CA ILE A 23 3.67 -4.26 -8.67
C ILE A 23 2.27 -3.77 -9.05
N SER A 24 2.05 -2.46 -9.08
CA SER A 24 0.77 -1.85 -9.48
C SER A 24 0.37 -2.26 -10.90
N LYS A 25 1.31 -2.27 -11.85
CA LYS A 25 1.07 -2.70 -13.23
C LYS A 25 0.81 -4.22 -13.32
N GLN A 26 1.58 -5.03 -12.62
CA GLN A 26 1.43 -6.50 -12.61
C GLN A 26 0.07 -6.94 -12.06
N MET A 27 -0.39 -6.30 -10.99
CA MET A 27 -1.65 -6.64 -10.32
C MET A 27 -2.88 -5.94 -10.95
N GLY A 28 -2.67 -4.98 -11.87
CA GLY A 28 -3.76 -4.21 -12.48
C GLY A 28 -4.51 -3.32 -11.49
N ILE A 29 -3.89 -2.93 -10.36
CA ILE A 29 -4.51 -2.11 -9.32
C ILE A 29 -3.73 -0.82 -9.07
N SER A 30 -4.39 0.19 -8.49
CA SER A 30 -3.74 1.45 -8.15
C SER A 30 -2.59 1.28 -7.15
N LYS A 31 -1.54 2.11 -7.28
CA LYS A 31 -0.41 2.18 -6.32
C LYS A 31 -0.87 2.31 -4.86
N SER A 32 -1.92 3.11 -4.61
CA SER A 32 -2.53 3.25 -3.27
C SER A 32 -3.15 1.96 -2.75
N ALA A 33 -3.76 1.15 -3.62
CA ALA A 33 -4.33 -0.14 -3.23
C ALA A 33 -3.22 -1.15 -2.89
N VAL A 34 -2.10 -1.15 -3.63
CA VAL A 34 -0.92 -1.97 -3.30
C VAL A 34 -0.41 -1.63 -1.91
N VAL A 35 -0.21 -0.34 -1.61
CA VAL A 35 0.27 0.10 -0.29
C VAL A 35 -0.70 -0.33 0.82
N ALA A 36 -2.01 -0.13 0.62
CA ALA A 36 -3.02 -0.54 1.59
C ALA A 36 -3.01 -2.06 1.84
N MET A 37 -2.89 -2.87 0.79
CA MET A 37 -2.83 -4.33 0.88
C MET A 37 -1.62 -4.80 1.70
N LEU A 38 -0.43 -4.30 1.37
CA LEU A 38 0.81 -4.65 2.08
C LEU A 38 0.77 -4.23 3.56
N LEU A 39 0.16 -3.08 3.87
CA LEU A 39 -0.02 -2.63 5.26
C LEU A 39 -0.95 -3.58 6.03
N VAL A 40 -2.06 -4.01 5.41
CA VAL A 40 -3.00 -4.96 6.03
C VAL A 40 -2.34 -6.33 6.24
N GLU A 41 -1.60 -6.83 5.26
CA GLU A 41 -0.86 -8.10 5.38
C GLU A 41 0.17 -8.05 6.50
N LYS A 42 0.94 -6.97 6.58
CA LYS A 42 1.94 -6.77 7.64
C LYS A 42 1.29 -6.67 9.02
N ALA A 43 0.17 -5.97 9.13
CA ALA A 43 -0.59 -5.88 10.38
C ALA A 43 -1.10 -7.26 10.84
N LYS A 44 -1.66 -8.07 9.92
CA LYS A 44 -2.09 -9.45 10.21
C LYS A 44 -0.94 -10.32 10.69
N LYS A 45 0.23 -10.22 10.04
CA LYS A 45 1.42 -11.00 10.41
C LYS A 45 1.95 -10.64 11.81
N ASN A 46 1.85 -9.38 12.21
CA ASN A 46 2.28 -8.92 13.54
C ASN A 46 1.28 -9.22 14.65
N SER A 47 -0.02 -9.35 14.33
CA SER A 47 -1.07 -9.70 15.30
C SER A 47 -1.11 -11.20 15.66
N SER A 48 -0.38 -12.04 14.92
CA SER A 48 -0.32 -13.49 15.12
C SER A 48 0.93 -13.93 15.91
N LYS A 49 1.61 -13.00 16.58
CA LYS A 49 2.70 -13.24 17.53
C LYS A 49 2.27 -12.80 18.91
#